data_AF-A0A3R7JZW1-F1
#
_entry.id   AF-A0A3R7JZW1-F1
#
_cell.length_a   1.000
_cell.length_b   1.000
_cell.length_c   1.000
_cell.angle_alpha   90.00
_cell.angle_beta   90.00
_cell.angle_gamma   90.00
#
_symmetry.space_group_name_H-M   'P 1'
#
loop_
_entity.id
_entity.type
_entity.pdbx_description
1 polymer ?
#
loop_
_entity_poly.entity_id
_entity_poly.type
_entity_poly.pdbx_seq_one_letter_code
_entity_poly.pdbx_strand_id
1 'polypeptide(L)'
;MERRSRSSDSGSADSPGTAGRPGSDGLARSGTARSGSDASRDADRSSAGGRDGAGVRVEVVVHDPSPAPVAAALPPGAVAEDVDRVRVDEAVVSQFRADRAVDAELVFDGGDEFVYRCRSPAAGQFPSDAVESLGYPVSSVTVRTAPDRVRLRLSLPAADPLGDVIDALEATGGSVRLERLTSSGAADSRSDPVVVDLGRLTERQREVIRTAQRLGYFEHPREASATEVADAIGIARATFSEHLAAAQRRVFDDLVGG
;
A
#
# COMPACT_ATOMS: atom_id res chain seq x y z
N MET A 1 -0.72 52.26 -12.09
CA MET A 1 0.52 52.80 -11.50
C MET A 1 1.64 51.81 -11.77
N GLU A 2 2.37 52.07 -12.86
CA GLU A 2 3.61 51.39 -13.24
C GLU A 2 4.80 51.98 -12.48
N ARG A 3 5.74 51.12 -12.05
CA ARG A 3 7.20 51.33 -11.89
C ARG A 3 7.80 49.91 -11.92
N ARG A 4 8.48 49.36 -12.94
CA ARG A 4 9.64 49.73 -13.77
C ARG A 4 10.91 50.11 -12.99
N SER A 5 12.00 49.41 -13.36
CA SER A 5 13.44 49.80 -13.31
C SER A 5 14.21 49.30 -12.07
N ARG A 6 15.48 48.86 -12.09
CA ARG A 6 16.61 48.85 -13.06
C ARG A 6 17.80 48.12 -12.34
N SER A 7 18.48 47.12 -12.95
CA SER A 7 19.78 47.17 -13.67
C SER A 7 21.09 47.24 -12.84
N SER A 8 22.15 46.60 -13.36
CA SER A 8 23.62 46.89 -13.34
C SER A 8 24.47 45.70 -12.82
N ASP A 9 25.26 45.01 -13.67
CA ASP A 9 26.70 45.24 -14.03
C ASP A 9 27.67 44.81 -12.90
N SER A 10 28.89 44.27 -13.07
CA SER A 10 29.77 43.79 -14.15
C SER A 10 31.06 43.29 -13.46
N GLY A 11 31.95 42.51 -14.12
CA GLY A 11 33.34 42.36 -13.63
C GLY A 11 34.12 41.10 -14.07
N SER A 12 35.10 41.31 -14.96
CA SER A 12 36.02 40.34 -15.59
C SER A 12 37.41 40.28 -14.92
N ALA A 13 38.16 39.18 -15.15
CA ALA A 13 39.63 38.99 -15.30
C ALA A 13 39.98 37.52 -14.93
N ASP A 14 40.61 36.62 -15.69
CA ASP A 14 41.71 36.53 -16.68
C ASP A 14 43.15 36.41 -16.10
N SER A 15 43.63 35.14 -16.05
CA SER A 15 45.00 34.58 -16.35
C SER A 15 46.25 34.93 -15.49
N PRO A 16 47.44 34.26 -15.66
CA PRO A 16 47.79 32.87 -16.09
C PRO A 16 49.03 32.20 -15.35
N GLY A 17 49.35 30.93 -15.71
CA GLY A 17 50.72 30.34 -15.82
C GLY A 17 51.40 29.77 -14.54
N THR A 18 52.34 28.79 -14.54
CA THR A 18 53.14 28.11 -15.59
C THR A 18 53.86 26.86 -15.01
N ALA A 19 53.95 25.79 -15.82
CA ALA A 19 54.96 24.71 -15.99
C ALA A 19 55.83 24.10 -14.87
N GLY A 20 56.03 22.77 -14.97
CA GLY A 20 57.23 22.06 -14.49
C GLY A 20 57.14 20.51 -14.54
N ARG A 21 57.56 19.88 -15.65
CA ARG A 21 57.95 18.45 -15.78
C ARG A 21 59.50 18.36 -15.65
N PRO A 22 60.19 17.21 -15.83
CA PRO A 22 59.98 15.78 -15.47
C PRO A 22 61.26 15.13 -14.83
N GLY A 23 61.26 13.80 -14.62
CA GLY A 23 62.47 12.94 -14.52
C GLY A 23 62.34 11.87 -13.41
N SER A 24 62.05 10.60 -13.69
CA SER A 24 62.83 9.50 -14.31
C SER A 24 63.78 8.77 -13.34
N ASP A 25 63.56 7.46 -13.32
CA ASP A 25 64.49 6.35 -13.07
C ASP A 25 65.02 6.03 -11.67
N GLY A 26 64.89 4.75 -11.33
CA GLY A 26 66.08 4.00 -10.92
C GLY A 26 65.95 3.05 -9.74
N LEU A 27 65.65 1.78 -10.04
CA LEU A 27 66.23 0.56 -9.45
C LEU A 27 66.18 0.37 -7.91
N ALA A 28 65.36 -0.57 -7.43
CA ALA A 28 65.71 -1.98 -7.19
C ALA A 28 66.53 -2.23 -5.91
N ARG A 29 65.97 -3.03 -4.98
CA ARG A 29 66.45 -4.40 -4.64
C ARG A 29 65.79 -4.95 -3.37
N SER A 30 65.49 -6.26 -3.45
CA SER A 30 65.48 -7.31 -2.41
C SER A 30 64.59 -7.10 -1.18
N GLY A 31 63.70 -8.01 -0.77
CA GLY A 31 63.63 -9.45 -1.02
C GLY A 31 63.61 -10.18 0.33
N THR A 32 62.73 -11.19 0.43
CA THR A 32 62.54 -12.18 1.53
C THR A 32 61.65 -11.70 2.68
N ALA A 33 60.64 -12.42 3.17
CA ALA A 33 60.27 -13.82 3.03
C ALA A 33 58.78 -14.05 3.43
N ARG A 34 58.30 -15.25 3.07
CA ARG A 34 57.16 -16.05 3.59
C ARG A 34 56.01 -16.17 2.58
N SER A 35 55.98 -17.21 1.76
CA SER A 35 55.74 -18.65 2.05
C SER A 35 54.26 -18.98 1.90
N GLY A 36 53.97 -19.89 0.96
CA GLY A 36 52.82 -20.79 1.03
C GLY A 36 51.59 -20.36 0.25
N SER A 37 51.68 -20.45 -1.08
CA SER A 37 50.60 -21.00 -1.89
C SER A 37 50.21 -22.40 -1.38
N ASP A 38 48.92 -22.70 -1.21
CA ASP A 38 48.19 -23.59 -2.12
C ASP A 38 46.78 -23.92 -1.59
N ALA A 39 45.94 -24.37 -2.50
CA ALA A 39 44.70 -25.12 -2.32
C ALA A 39 43.43 -24.31 -2.04
N SER A 40 42.72 -24.05 -3.14
CA SER A 40 41.37 -24.59 -3.37
C SER A 40 40.76 -25.30 -2.16
N ARG A 41 39.77 -24.65 -1.54
CA ARG A 41 38.73 -25.33 -0.77
C ARG A 41 37.39 -24.93 -1.33
N ASP A 42 36.89 -25.84 -2.17
CA ASP A 42 35.47 -26.16 -2.24
C ASP A 42 34.86 -26.28 -0.84
N ALA A 43 33.54 -26.06 -0.83
CA ALA A 43 32.62 -26.28 0.27
C ALA A 43 32.70 -25.25 1.41
N ASP A 44 32.02 -24.12 1.19
CA ASP A 44 30.82 -23.91 2.01
C ASP A 44 29.76 -23.09 1.26
N ARG A 45 29.10 -23.74 0.28
CA ARG A 45 27.70 -23.45 0.00
C ARG A 45 26.88 -24.00 1.17
N SER A 46 27.02 -23.39 2.34
CA SER A 46 26.06 -23.55 3.41
C SER A 46 24.91 -22.60 3.13
N SER A 47 23.86 -23.22 2.63
CA SER A 47 22.47 -22.78 2.73
C SER A 47 22.21 -22.01 4.03
N ALA A 48 22.27 -20.68 3.97
CA ALA A 48 21.35 -19.89 4.75
C ALA A 48 20.09 -19.76 3.90
N GLY A 49 19.28 -20.83 3.91
CA GLY A 49 17.86 -20.67 3.64
C GLY A 49 17.39 -19.60 4.62
N GLY A 50 17.17 -18.38 4.11
CA GLY A 50 16.62 -17.29 4.87
C GLY A 50 15.34 -17.84 5.47
N ARG A 51 15.37 -18.07 6.78
CA ARG A 51 14.24 -18.59 7.55
C ARG A 51 13.02 -17.85 7.06
N ASP A 52 12.02 -18.60 6.59
CA ASP A 52 10.72 -18.09 6.17
C ASP A 52 10.29 -17.01 7.17
N GLY A 53 10.51 -15.76 6.74
CA GLY A 53 10.16 -14.58 7.49
C GLY A 53 8.66 -14.53 7.39
N ALA A 54 8.01 -15.15 8.35
CA ALA A 54 6.63 -14.95 8.71
C ALA A 54 6.20 -13.51 8.41
N GLY A 55 5.54 -13.29 7.27
CA GLY A 55 5.06 -11.97 6.90
C GLY A 55 4.23 -11.39 8.05
N VAL A 56 4.41 -10.12 8.33
CA VAL A 56 3.75 -9.44 9.45
C VAL A 56 2.70 -8.52 8.89
N ARG A 57 1.44 -8.77 9.20
CA ARG A 57 0.34 -7.91 8.82
C ARG A 57 0.06 -6.92 9.94
N VAL A 58 0.05 -5.64 9.59
CA VAL A 58 0.00 -4.54 10.53
C VAL A 58 -1.25 -3.71 10.25
N GLU A 59 -1.93 -3.31 11.32
CA GLU A 59 -3.02 -2.36 11.29
C GLU A 59 -2.70 -1.22 12.23
N VAL A 60 -2.55 -0.03 11.66
CA VAL A 60 -2.12 1.17 12.38
C VAL A 60 -3.17 2.26 12.20
N VAL A 61 -3.44 3.00 13.28
CA VAL A 61 -4.29 4.18 13.25
C VAL A 61 -3.47 5.40 13.56
N VAL A 62 -3.50 6.38 12.66
CA VAL A 62 -2.98 7.72 12.88
C VAL A 62 -4.13 8.61 13.34
N HIS A 63 -3.98 9.18 14.52
CA HIS A 63 -4.92 10.10 15.12
C HIS A 63 -4.54 11.55 14.79
N ASP A 64 -5.54 12.34 14.42
CA ASP A 64 -5.41 13.77 14.09
C ASP A 64 -4.35 14.04 12.99
N PRO A 65 -4.43 13.33 11.84
CA PRO A 65 -3.43 13.43 10.78
C PRO A 65 -3.50 14.80 10.09
N SER A 66 -2.37 15.47 9.98
CA SER A 66 -2.27 16.79 9.35
C SER A 66 -1.28 16.79 8.18
N PRO A 67 -1.72 16.95 6.91
CA PRO A 67 -3.08 17.17 6.43
C PRO A 67 -3.75 15.90 5.88
N ALA A 68 -5.07 15.78 6.08
CA ALA A 68 -5.94 14.78 5.47
C ALA A 68 -6.99 15.44 4.56
N PRO A 69 -6.69 15.73 3.28
CA PRO A 69 -7.62 16.41 2.37
C PRO A 69 -8.95 15.67 2.19
N VAL A 70 -8.93 14.33 2.22
CA VAL A 70 -10.14 13.50 2.17
C VAL A 70 -11.03 13.76 3.40
N ALA A 71 -10.45 13.96 4.59
CA ALA A 71 -11.22 14.30 5.79
C ALA A 71 -11.95 15.64 5.64
N ALA A 72 -11.36 16.61 4.92
CA ALA A 72 -12.01 17.91 4.68
C ALA A 72 -13.24 17.82 3.76
N ALA A 73 -13.30 16.82 2.87
CA ALA A 73 -14.46 16.56 2.00
C ALA A 73 -15.56 15.74 2.71
N LEU A 74 -15.24 15.10 3.84
CA LEU A 74 -16.14 14.23 4.58
C LEU A 74 -16.95 15.01 5.62
N PRO A 75 -18.28 14.84 5.68
CA PRO A 75 -19.06 15.37 6.79
C PRO A 75 -18.69 14.67 8.10
N PRO A 76 -18.96 15.27 9.28
CA PRO A 76 -18.65 14.66 10.58
C PRO A 76 -19.24 13.25 10.74
N GLY A 77 -18.42 12.29 11.14
CA GLY A 77 -18.83 10.90 11.36
C GLY A 77 -18.93 10.06 10.09
N ALA A 78 -18.52 10.60 8.93
CA ALA A 78 -18.44 9.84 7.70
C ALA A 78 -17.12 9.06 7.59
N VAL A 79 -17.14 8.08 6.70
CA VAL A 79 -16.01 7.19 6.43
C VAL A 79 -15.73 7.22 4.93
N ALA A 80 -14.48 7.46 4.57
CA ALA A 80 -13.95 7.17 3.26
C ALA A 80 -13.18 5.84 3.32
N GLU A 81 -13.58 4.89 2.48
CA GLU A 81 -12.95 3.59 2.32
C GLU A 81 -12.18 3.53 1.00
N ASP A 82 -11.21 2.61 0.92
CA ASP A 82 -10.35 2.40 -0.25
C ASP A 82 -9.79 3.72 -0.82
N VAL A 83 -9.18 4.51 0.06
CA VAL A 83 -8.64 5.82 -0.33
C VAL A 83 -7.37 5.63 -1.15
N ASP A 84 -7.50 5.75 -2.47
CA ASP A 84 -6.40 5.77 -3.41
C ASP A 84 -5.95 7.21 -3.67
N ARG A 85 -4.63 7.41 -3.77
CA ARG A 85 -4.02 8.73 -3.98
C ARG A 85 -3.01 8.68 -5.11
N VAL A 86 -3.09 9.63 -6.02
CA VAL A 86 -2.13 9.80 -7.11
C VAL A 86 -1.63 11.23 -7.12
N ARG A 87 -0.31 11.42 -7.14
CA ARG A 87 0.30 12.73 -7.36
C ARG A 87 0.37 13.03 -8.86
N VAL A 88 -0.14 14.19 -9.25
CA VAL A 88 -0.11 14.71 -10.61
C VAL A 88 0.37 16.16 -10.53
N ASP A 89 1.59 16.41 -11.01
CA ASP A 89 2.29 17.70 -10.87
C ASP A 89 2.35 18.15 -9.39
N GLU A 90 1.81 19.33 -9.07
CA GLU A 90 1.76 19.89 -7.72
C GLU A 90 0.46 19.54 -6.95
N ALA A 91 -0.37 18.66 -7.52
CA ALA A 91 -1.65 18.26 -6.95
C ALA A 91 -1.68 16.78 -6.57
N VAL A 92 -2.53 16.46 -5.60
CA VAL A 92 -2.93 15.10 -5.27
C VAL A 92 -4.37 14.93 -5.72
N VAL A 93 -4.64 13.87 -6.48
CA VAL A 93 -5.98 13.40 -6.75
C VAL A 93 -6.24 12.21 -5.84
N SER A 94 -7.29 12.29 -5.03
CA SER A 94 -7.74 11.18 -4.19
C SER A 94 -9.06 10.64 -4.70
N GLN A 95 -9.18 9.32 -4.78
CA GLN A 95 -10.42 8.62 -5.06
C GLN A 95 -10.77 7.74 -3.85
N PHE A 96 -12.05 7.69 -3.48
CA PHE A 96 -12.48 6.93 -2.31
C PHE A 96 -13.95 6.56 -2.41
N ARG A 97 -14.38 5.61 -1.58
CA ARG A 97 -15.78 5.21 -1.44
C ARG A 97 -16.38 5.79 -0.16
N ALA A 98 -17.66 6.14 -0.20
CA ALA A 98 -18.42 6.50 0.98
C ALA A 98 -19.82 5.89 0.92
N ASP A 99 -20.39 5.66 2.11
CA ASP A 99 -21.74 5.12 2.32
C ASP A 99 -22.85 6.19 2.17
N ARG A 100 -22.47 7.45 1.96
CA ARG A 100 -23.37 8.61 1.93
C ARG A 100 -22.83 9.72 1.03
N ALA A 101 -23.66 10.74 0.83
CA ALA A 101 -23.26 11.96 0.13
C ALA A 101 -22.16 12.72 0.88
N VAL A 102 -21.12 13.14 0.15
CA VAL A 102 -19.98 13.91 0.68
C VAL A 102 -19.70 15.13 -0.22
N ASP A 103 -18.92 16.09 0.27
CA ASP A 103 -18.59 17.31 -0.48
C ASP A 103 -17.38 17.09 -1.39
N ALA A 104 -17.58 16.26 -2.43
CA ALA A 104 -16.56 15.92 -3.42
C ALA A 104 -17.20 15.63 -4.79
N GLU A 105 -16.38 15.53 -5.83
CA GLU A 105 -16.84 15.16 -7.18
C GLU A 105 -17.30 13.70 -7.18
N LEU A 106 -18.58 13.44 -7.42
CA LEU A 106 -19.10 12.09 -7.60
C LEU A 106 -18.63 11.52 -8.95
N VAL A 107 -17.88 10.43 -8.92
CA VAL A 107 -17.39 9.72 -10.12
C VAL A 107 -18.31 8.59 -10.52
N PHE A 108 -18.87 7.87 -9.54
CA PHE A 108 -19.75 6.72 -9.78
C PHE A 108 -20.78 6.57 -8.66
N ASP A 109 -22.02 6.29 -9.05
CA ASP A 109 -23.14 5.97 -8.18
C ASP A 109 -23.51 4.49 -8.34
N GLY A 110 -23.19 3.70 -7.31
CA GLY A 110 -23.53 2.28 -7.22
C GLY A 110 -24.82 1.99 -6.45
N GLY A 111 -25.62 3.01 -6.11
CA GLY A 111 -26.84 2.91 -5.29
C GLY A 111 -26.56 2.83 -3.80
N ASP A 112 -25.79 1.82 -3.37
CA ASP A 112 -25.42 1.60 -1.96
C ASP A 112 -23.95 2.00 -1.66
N GLU A 113 -23.18 2.31 -2.70
CA GLU A 113 -21.75 2.63 -2.62
C GLU A 113 -21.44 3.74 -3.63
N PHE A 114 -20.94 4.88 -3.13
CA PHE A 114 -20.64 6.05 -3.94
C PHE A 114 -19.13 6.23 -4.05
N VAL A 115 -18.62 6.42 -5.27
CA VAL A 115 -17.19 6.69 -5.50
C VAL A 115 -17.01 8.18 -5.77
N TYR A 116 -16.17 8.81 -4.96
CA TYR A 116 -15.86 10.22 -5.06
C TYR A 116 -14.41 10.46 -5.46
N ARG A 117 -14.16 11.64 -6.01
CA ARG A 117 -12.84 12.18 -6.29
C ARG A 117 -12.72 13.57 -5.68
N CYS A 118 -11.59 13.85 -5.07
CA CYS A 118 -11.22 15.21 -4.70
C CYS A 118 -9.81 15.52 -5.17
N ARG A 119 -9.59 16.77 -5.55
CA ARG A 119 -8.26 17.30 -5.88
C ARG A 119 -7.83 18.25 -4.78
N SER A 120 -6.63 18.03 -4.25
CA SER A 120 -6.03 18.88 -3.24
C SER A 120 -4.62 19.29 -3.66
N PRO A 121 -4.09 20.42 -3.15
CA PRO A 121 -2.66 20.67 -3.24
C PRO A 121 -1.87 19.53 -2.57
N ALA A 122 -0.66 19.27 -3.04
CA ALA A 122 0.29 18.37 -2.38
C ALA A 122 0.84 19.04 -1.10
N ALA A 123 -0.03 19.27 -0.12
CA ALA A 123 0.36 19.76 1.19
C ALA A 123 0.79 18.58 2.05
N GLY A 124 2.04 18.59 2.52
CA GLY A 124 2.57 17.60 3.46
C GLY A 124 2.66 16.16 2.93
N GLN A 125 3.11 15.27 3.79
CA GLN A 125 3.17 13.83 3.53
C GLN A 125 1.99 13.17 4.23
N PHE A 126 1.14 12.48 3.46
CA PHE A 126 0.02 11.74 4.02
C PHE A 126 0.51 10.38 4.56
N PRO A 127 -0.15 9.81 5.59
CA PRO A 127 0.31 8.57 6.21
C PRO A 127 0.59 7.41 5.25
N SER A 128 -0.23 7.18 4.23
CA SER A 128 0.04 6.13 3.24
C SER A 128 1.29 6.43 2.41
N ASP A 129 1.44 7.68 1.94
CA ASP A 129 2.60 8.13 1.18
C ASP A 129 3.91 7.98 1.98
N ALA A 130 3.86 8.16 3.31
CA ALA A 130 5.01 7.98 4.20
C ALA A 130 5.47 6.52 4.27
N VAL A 131 4.53 5.59 4.42
CA VAL A 131 4.80 4.14 4.45
C VAL A 131 5.28 3.65 3.10
N GLU A 132 4.65 4.08 2.01
CA GLU A 132 5.04 3.68 0.66
C GLU A 132 6.43 4.19 0.27
N SER A 133 6.85 5.34 0.81
CA SER A 133 8.20 5.88 0.61
C SER A 133 9.29 4.98 1.22
N LEU A 134 8.95 4.14 2.20
CA LEU A 134 9.84 3.12 2.77
C LEU A 134 9.85 1.82 1.92
N GLY A 135 9.05 1.74 0.86
CA GLY A 135 8.94 0.57 -0.01
C GLY A 135 7.92 -0.47 0.45
N TYR A 136 7.07 -0.14 1.43
CA TYR A 136 6.02 -1.03 1.90
C TYR A 136 4.66 -0.63 1.31
N PRO A 137 4.04 -1.46 0.46
CA PRO A 137 2.74 -1.14 -0.11
C PRO A 137 1.66 -1.16 0.97
N VAL A 138 0.79 -0.15 0.94
CA VAL A 138 -0.39 -0.09 1.80
C VAL A 138 -1.54 -0.79 1.09
N SER A 139 -2.11 -1.80 1.73
CA SER A 139 -3.21 -2.61 1.15
C SER A 139 -4.59 -1.97 1.30
N SER A 140 -4.79 -1.12 2.30
CA SER A 140 -6.04 -0.37 2.46
C SER A 140 -5.81 0.89 3.28
N VAL A 141 -6.54 1.95 2.92
CA VAL A 141 -6.57 3.22 3.62
C VAL A 141 -8.02 3.58 3.92
N THR A 142 -8.33 3.86 5.19
CA THR A 142 -9.65 4.32 5.62
C THR A 142 -9.50 5.64 6.37
N VAL A 143 -10.31 6.63 6.00
CA VAL A 143 -10.35 7.94 6.68
C VAL A 143 -11.70 8.10 7.37
N ARG A 144 -11.69 8.42 8.65
CA ARG A 144 -12.89 8.74 9.43
C ARG A 144 -12.80 10.15 9.96
N THR A 145 -13.93 10.85 10.05
CA THR A 145 -14.02 12.18 10.68
C THR A 145 -14.82 12.12 11.98
N ALA A 146 -14.62 13.13 12.84
CA ALA A 146 -15.31 13.26 14.13
C ALA A 146 -15.15 12.02 15.05
N PRO A 147 -13.92 11.69 15.47
CA PRO A 147 -12.68 12.44 15.27
C PRO A 147 -11.85 11.96 14.07
N ASP A 148 -10.88 12.77 13.62
CA ASP A 148 -10.15 12.52 12.37
C ASP A 148 -9.12 11.42 12.53
N ARG A 149 -9.32 10.28 11.86
CA ARG A 149 -8.45 9.09 11.98
C ARG A 149 -8.14 8.52 10.61
N VAL A 150 -6.88 8.16 10.38
CA VAL A 150 -6.45 7.40 9.20
C VAL A 150 -6.03 6.01 9.64
N ARG A 151 -6.74 4.99 9.18
CA ARG A 151 -6.40 3.59 9.41
C ARG A 151 -5.68 3.03 8.18
N LEU A 152 -4.55 2.39 8.39
CA LEU A 152 -3.73 1.78 7.36
C LEU A 152 -3.62 0.29 7.64
N ARG A 153 -3.76 -0.52 6.58
CA ARG A 153 -3.38 -1.94 6.62
C ARG A 153 -2.23 -2.16 5.66
N LEU A 154 -1.17 -2.82 6.12
CA LEU A 154 0.01 -3.12 5.32
C LEU A 154 0.55 -4.52 5.67
N SER A 155 1.38 -5.06 4.78
CA SER A 155 2.11 -6.30 5.00
C SER A 155 3.60 -6.00 4.96
N LEU A 156 4.31 -6.42 6.00
CA LEU A 156 5.76 -6.33 6.11
C LEU A 156 6.37 -7.72 5.91
N PRO A 157 7.62 -7.81 5.40
CA PRO A 157 8.32 -9.08 5.28
C PRO A 157 8.64 -9.72 6.65
N ALA A 158 8.81 -8.90 7.69
CA ALA A 158 9.07 -9.30 9.07
C ALA A 158 8.64 -8.17 10.03
N ALA A 159 8.79 -8.37 11.33
CA ALA A 159 8.46 -7.33 12.32
C ALA A 159 9.51 -6.22 12.41
N ASP A 160 10.76 -6.47 11.98
CA ASP A 160 11.88 -5.54 12.13
C ASP A 160 11.61 -4.13 11.56
N PRO A 161 11.00 -3.97 10.36
CA PRO A 161 10.73 -2.64 9.80
C PRO A 161 9.58 -1.88 10.46
N LEU A 162 8.90 -2.46 11.45
CA LEU A 162 7.75 -1.82 12.09
C LEU A 162 8.15 -0.52 12.78
N GLY A 163 9.34 -0.45 13.37
CA GLY A 163 9.85 0.78 14.00
C GLY A 163 9.91 1.93 13.00
N ASP A 164 10.58 1.71 11.86
CA ASP A 164 10.71 2.71 10.79
C ASP A 164 9.35 3.16 10.25
N VAL A 165 8.39 2.23 10.14
CA VAL A 165 7.01 2.54 9.72
C VAL A 165 6.31 3.44 10.74
N ILE A 166 6.41 3.13 12.03
CA ILE A 166 5.79 3.96 13.08
C ILE A 166 6.44 5.34 13.12
N ASP A 167 7.76 5.42 13.05
CA ASP A 167 8.50 6.69 13.03
C ASP A 167 8.10 7.56 11.82
N ALA A 168 7.98 6.96 10.63
CA ALA A 168 7.54 7.66 9.43
C ALA A 168 6.08 8.15 9.54
N LEU A 169 5.21 7.38 10.20
CA LEU A 169 3.83 7.78 10.45
C LEU A 169 3.75 8.91 11.48
N GLU A 170 4.54 8.87 12.55
CA GLU A 170 4.60 9.93 13.56
C GLU A 170 5.17 11.24 12.98
N ALA A 171 6.10 11.15 12.03
CA ALA A 171 6.63 12.30 11.30
C ALA A 171 5.56 13.05 10.48
N THR A 172 4.40 12.45 10.21
CA THR A 172 3.25 13.13 9.57
C THR A 172 2.48 14.06 10.53
N GLY A 173 2.87 14.11 11.81
CA GLY A 173 2.31 15.04 12.80
C GLY A 173 1.08 14.53 13.55
N GLY A 174 0.64 13.30 13.27
CA GLY A 174 -0.39 12.61 14.05
C GLY A 174 0.18 11.70 15.12
N SER A 175 -0.63 11.31 16.10
CA SER A 175 -0.23 10.26 17.07
C SER A 175 -0.58 8.88 16.51
N VAL A 176 0.34 7.95 16.62
CA VAL A 176 0.24 6.63 15.97
C VAL A 176 -0.11 5.56 17.01
N ARG A 177 -1.07 4.71 16.67
CA ARG A 177 -1.46 3.56 17.49
C ARG A 177 -1.47 2.30 16.65
N LEU A 178 -0.67 1.33 17.06
CA LEU A 178 -0.74 -0.03 16.54
C LEU A 178 -1.99 -0.72 17.10
N GLU A 179 -2.94 -1.07 16.23
CA GLU A 179 -4.16 -1.77 16.63
C GLU A 179 -4.06 -3.29 16.47
N ARG A 180 -3.35 -3.75 15.44
CA ARG A 180 -3.17 -5.17 15.18
C ARG A 180 -1.79 -5.45 14.62
N LEU A 181 -1.17 -6.49 15.15
CA LEU A 181 0.03 -7.09 14.63
C LEU A 181 -0.21 -8.58 14.51
N THR A 182 -0.08 -9.14 13.31
CA THR A 182 -0.26 -10.57 13.09
C THR A 182 0.97 -11.10 12.36
N SER A 183 1.74 -11.92 13.05
CA SER A 183 2.94 -12.55 12.49
C SER A 183 2.60 -13.94 11.98
N SER A 184 3.00 -14.24 10.75
CA SER A 184 2.80 -15.56 10.13
C SER A 184 3.85 -16.57 10.62
N GLY A 185 4.09 -16.69 11.93
CA GLY A 185 5.29 -17.35 12.45
C GLY A 185 5.16 -17.95 13.84
N ALA A 186 5.14 -19.29 13.85
CA ALA A 186 5.18 -20.22 14.98
C ALA A 186 3.87 -20.36 15.81
N ALA A 187 3.20 -21.50 15.57
CA ALA A 187 2.16 -22.14 16.39
C ALA A 187 0.81 -21.41 16.48
N ASP A 188 0.06 -21.40 15.38
CA ASP A 188 -1.29 -22.00 15.33
C ASP A 188 -1.85 -21.91 13.92
N SER A 189 -2.08 -23.08 13.31
CA SER A 189 -2.65 -23.20 11.97
C SER A 189 -4.09 -22.67 11.95
N ARG A 190 -4.29 -21.44 11.47
CA ARG A 190 -5.48 -20.97 10.74
C ARG A 190 -5.31 -19.50 10.36
N SER A 191 -4.72 -19.27 9.19
CA SER A 191 -5.05 -18.22 8.20
C SER A 191 -3.79 -17.90 7.40
N ASP A 192 -3.45 -18.80 6.48
CA ASP A 192 -2.64 -18.47 5.32
C ASP A 192 -3.51 -17.60 4.39
N PRO A 193 -3.31 -16.28 4.34
CA PRO A 193 -4.26 -15.39 3.70
C PRO A 193 -3.85 -15.17 2.24
N VAL A 194 -4.54 -15.89 1.35
CA VAL A 194 -4.40 -15.75 -0.10
C VAL A 194 -5.06 -14.45 -0.59
N VAL A 195 -4.36 -13.74 -1.48
CA VAL A 195 -4.89 -12.57 -2.19
C VAL A 195 -5.80 -13.06 -3.31
N VAL A 196 -7.08 -12.68 -3.25
CA VAL A 196 -8.08 -13.01 -4.28
C VAL A 196 -8.34 -11.75 -5.10
N ASP A 197 -8.19 -11.82 -6.42
CA ASP A 197 -8.52 -10.71 -7.31
C ASP A 197 -10.02 -10.69 -7.60
N LEU A 198 -10.75 -9.90 -6.80
CA LEU A 198 -12.20 -9.72 -6.95
C LEU A 198 -12.59 -9.08 -8.30
N GLY A 199 -11.64 -8.45 -9.01
CA GLY A 199 -11.82 -7.95 -10.38
C GLY A 199 -12.06 -9.06 -11.41
N ARG A 200 -11.63 -10.30 -11.12
CA ARG A 200 -11.88 -11.47 -12.00
C ARG A 200 -13.31 -11.99 -11.92
N LEU A 201 -14.07 -11.59 -10.90
CA LEU A 201 -15.49 -11.93 -10.79
C LEU A 201 -16.32 -11.00 -11.68
N THR A 202 -17.29 -11.56 -12.40
CA THR A 202 -18.24 -10.73 -13.14
C THR A 202 -19.18 -10.00 -12.17
N GLU A 203 -19.78 -8.91 -12.62
CA GLU A 203 -20.82 -8.16 -11.87
C GLU A 203 -21.87 -9.12 -11.28
N ARG A 204 -22.38 -10.02 -12.12
CA ARG A 204 -23.42 -10.97 -11.74
C ARG A 204 -22.95 -12.00 -10.71
N GLN A 205 -21.70 -12.43 -10.79
CA GLN A 205 -21.11 -13.34 -9.81
C GLN A 205 -20.90 -12.66 -8.45
N ARG A 206 -20.47 -11.39 -8.45
CA ARG A 206 -20.34 -10.59 -7.23
C ARG A 206 -21.70 -10.36 -6.57
N GLU A 207 -22.71 -10.01 -7.36
CA GLU A 207 -24.08 -9.81 -6.89
C GLU A 207 -24.68 -11.09 -6.26
N VAL A 208 -24.45 -12.24 -6.90
CA VAL A 208 -24.86 -13.56 -6.39
C VAL A 208 -24.21 -13.87 -5.05
N ILE A 209 -22.88 -13.72 -4.92
CA ILE A 209 -22.16 -13.97 -3.66
C ILE A 209 -22.63 -13.00 -2.56
N ARG A 210 -22.72 -11.70 -2.88
CA ARG A 210 -23.11 -10.67 -1.92
C ARG A 210 -24.52 -10.92 -1.37
N THR A 211 -25.45 -11.30 -2.25
CA THR A 211 -26.84 -11.59 -1.84
C THR A 211 -26.94 -12.89 -1.06
N ALA A 212 -26.22 -13.93 -1.48
CA ALA A 212 -26.13 -15.18 -0.72
C ALA A 212 -25.56 -14.96 0.69
N GLN A 213 -24.51 -14.14 0.82
CA GLN A 213 -23.93 -13.78 2.12
C GLN A 213 -24.92 -12.99 2.98
N ARG A 214 -25.54 -11.95 2.41
CA ARG A 214 -26.50 -11.08 3.12
C ARG A 214 -27.73 -11.85 3.64
N LEU A 215 -28.17 -12.87 2.92
CA LEU A 215 -29.31 -13.72 3.30
C LEU A 215 -28.91 -14.93 4.16
N GLY A 216 -27.63 -15.06 4.53
CA GLY A 216 -27.16 -16.14 5.40
C GLY A 216 -27.18 -17.53 4.73
N TYR A 217 -27.02 -17.59 3.40
CA TYR A 217 -26.93 -18.86 2.65
C TYR A 217 -25.72 -19.72 3.04
N PHE A 218 -24.62 -19.08 3.45
CA PHE A 218 -23.39 -19.75 3.87
C PHE A 218 -23.32 -20.02 5.37
N GLU A 219 -24.26 -19.48 6.16
CA GLU A 219 -24.28 -19.63 7.61
C GLU A 219 -24.62 -21.06 8.04
N HIS A 220 -24.24 -21.39 9.27
CA HIS A 220 -24.56 -22.66 9.90
C HIS A 220 -25.21 -22.41 11.28
N PRO A 221 -26.53 -22.66 11.42
CA PRO A 221 -27.47 -23.18 10.43
C PRO A 221 -27.76 -22.16 9.30
N ARG A 222 -28.11 -22.65 8.10
CA ARG A 222 -28.44 -21.78 6.96
C ARG A 222 -29.70 -20.98 7.24
N GLU A 223 -29.63 -19.68 6.97
CA GLU A 223 -30.77 -18.76 7.14
C GLU A 223 -31.59 -18.61 5.84
N ALA A 224 -30.98 -18.90 4.69
CA ALA A 224 -31.65 -18.92 3.39
C ALA A 224 -31.24 -20.10 2.51
N SER A 225 -32.17 -20.55 1.68
CA SER A 225 -32.00 -21.56 0.65
C SER A 225 -31.57 -20.96 -0.70
N ALA A 226 -31.04 -21.80 -1.59
CA ALA A 226 -30.65 -21.38 -2.93
C ALA A 226 -31.84 -20.84 -3.76
N THR A 227 -33.06 -21.30 -3.48
CA THR A 227 -34.27 -20.80 -4.14
C THR A 227 -34.56 -19.37 -3.66
N GLU A 228 -34.55 -19.13 -2.35
CA GLU A 228 -34.84 -17.81 -1.78
C GLU A 228 -33.80 -16.75 -2.21
N VAL A 229 -32.53 -17.14 -2.29
CA VAL A 229 -31.48 -16.25 -2.81
C VAL A 229 -31.68 -15.95 -4.30
N ALA A 230 -32.05 -16.96 -5.10
CA ALA A 230 -32.29 -16.79 -6.54
C ALA A 230 -33.50 -15.89 -6.82
N ASP A 231 -34.57 -16.06 -6.04
CA ASP A 231 -35.78 -15.24 -6.10
C ASP A 231 -35.46 -13.78 -5.73
N ALA A 232 -34.62 -13.56 -4.71
CA ALA A 232 -34.22 -12.22 -4.27
C ALA A 232 -33.45 -11.42 -5.33
N ILE A 233 -32.78 -12.09 -6.28
CA ILE A 233 -32.03 -11.45 -7.37
C ILE A 233 -32.65 -11.70 -8.75
N GLY A 234 -33.87 -12.24 -8.80
CA GLY A 234 -34.67 -12.40 -10.02
C GLY A 234 -34.11 -13.38 -11.06
N ILE A 235 -33.50 -14.49 -10.64
CA ILE A 235 -33.03 -15.55 -11.57
C ILE A 235 -33.56 -16.94 -11.21
N ALA A 236 -33.48 -17.85 -12.17
CA ALA A 236 -33.72 -19.26 -11.90
C ALA A 236 -32.66 -19.82 -10.92
N ARG A 237 -33.08 -20.71 -10.03
CA ARG A 237 -32.20 -21.45 -9.10
C ARG A 237 -31.01 -22.14 -9.80
N ALA A 238 -31.22 -22.64 -11.02
CA ALA A 238 -30.16 -23.25 -11.82
C ALA A 238 -29.07 -22.22 -12.18
N THR A 239 -29.47 -21.03 -12.63
CA THR A 239 -28.57 -19.91 -12.96
C THR A 239 -27.83 -19.39 -11.73
N PHE A 240 -28.49 -19.34 -10.57
CA PHE A 240 -27.82 -19.02 -9.30
C PHE A 240 -26.70 -20.02 -8.99
N SER A 241 -27.01 -21.32 -9.08
CA SER A 241 -26.06 -22.39 -8.79
C SER A 241 -24.86 -22.35 -9.74
N GLU A 242 -25.10 -22.06 -11.02
CA GLU A 242 -24.05 -21.90 -12.03
C GLU A 242 -23.15 -20.70 -11.74
N HIS A 243 -23.73 -19.53 -11.48
CA HIS A 243 -22.96 -18.33 -11.14
C HIS A 243 -22.16 -18.50 -9.86
N LEU A 244 -22.74 -19.12 -8.84
CA LEU A 244 -22.06 -19.40 -7.59
C LEU A 244 -20.88 -20.35 -7.80
N ALA A 245 -21.07 -21.45 -8.52
CA ALA A 245 -20.00 -22.40 -8.83
C ALA A 245 -18.87 -21.76 -9.66
N ALA A 246 -19.22 -20.94 -10.65
CA ALA A 246 -18.24 -20.23 -11.47
C ALA A 246 -17.45 -19.21 -10.65
N ALA A 247 -18.09 -18.51 -9.71
CA ALA A 247 -17.42 -17.58 -8.82
C ALA A 247 -16.51 -18.31 -7.83
N GLN A 248 -16.98 -19.39 -7.21
CA GLN A 248 -16.19 -20.25 -6.32
C GLN A 248 -14.96 -20.82 -7.03
N ARG A 249 -15.10 -21.29 -8.28
CA ARG A 249 -13.96 -21.79 -9.05
C ARG A 249 -12.88 -20.74 -9.22
N ARG A 250 -13.23 -19.51 -9.58
CA ARG A 250 -12.25 -18.42 -9.74
C ARG A 250 -11.53 -18.09 -8.45
N VAL A 251 -12.29 -18.01 -7.35
CA VAL A 251 -11.71 -17.81 -6.02
C VAL A 251 -10.77 -18.95 -5.66
N PHE A 252 -11.18 -20.20 -5.90
CA PHE A 252 -10.36 -21.37 -5.58
C PHE A 252 -9.12 -21.50 -6.46
N ASP A 253 -9.19 -21.11 -7.74
CA ASP A 253 -8.01 -21.03 -8.60
C ASP A 253 -6.97 -20.06 -8.02
N ASP A 254 -7.41 -18.91 -7.50
CA ASP A 254 -6.53 -17.96 -6.80
C ASP A 254 -6.00 -18.55 -5.48
N LEU A 255 -6.84 -19.28 -4.72
CA LEU A 255 -6.45 -19.89 -3.44
C LEU A 255 -5.38 -20.99 -3.56
N VAL A 256 -5.33 -21.72 -4.67
CA VAL A 256 -4.48 -22.90 -4.84
C VAL A 256 -3.17 -22.58 -5.59
N GLY A 257 -2.94 -21.31 -5.96
CA GLY A 257 -1.70 -20.86 -6.59
C GLY A 257 -1.58 -21.26 -8.06
N GLY A 258 -2.50 -20.77 -8.89
CA GLY A 258 -2.41 -20.83 -10.35
C GLY A 258 -1.31 -19.96 -10.94
#